data_AF-H2PJR9-F1
#
_entry.id   AF-H2PJR9-F1
#
_cell.length_a   1.000
_cell.length_b   1.000
_cell.length_c   1.000
_cell.angle_alpha   90.00
_cell.angle_beta   90.00
_cell.angle_gamma   90.00
#
_symmetry.space_group_name_H-M   'P 1'
#
loop_
_entity.id
_entity.type
_entity.pdbx_description
1 polymer ?
#
loop_
_entity_poly.entity_id
_entity_poly.type
_entity_poly.pdbx_seq_one_letter_code
_entity_poly.pdbx_strand_id
1 'polypeptide(L)'
;MIRNSDYKNFVCCAVCNKIIPPAPFGKTFKRIHEYKPLKTRFYTHRDILDIGANILKKEEQFQEDILREHIAKAEAEVWAQANERQKQAVEKALEEANHRHKIEIQILKEEHQKDLQEVTAKTKTEMYQNMDDEMKREHLAAEQRMVHRIQRIMMECHREKVKAVEKARAEERRIAQEAIRAQKSKAVEEIVNTGVTVIKDEKTSVARLMREKEHEMNILYGIAQRQRQEEVQEVLQEAEKTHQATLGNMMDKLANTQGELLSIAKQLGIMTNWKDFLEEELQETRMAFQKYINYTFPKLSPGHADFILPERKKTPSNLVIKENETTLD
;
A
#
# COMPACT_ATOMS: atom_id res chain seq x y z
N MET A 1 -9.17 198.67 6.41
CA MET A 1 -10.46 198.57 7.12
C MET A 1 -11.45 197.81 6.25
N ILE A 2 -11.91 196.66 6.74
CA ILE A 2 -12.89 195.82 6.03
C ILE A 2 -14.28 196.25 6.50
N ARG A 3 -15.06 196.90 5.64
CA ARG A 3 -16.47 197.28 5.90
C ARG A 3 -17.37 196.20 5.30
N ASN A 4 -18.25 195.61 6.11
CA ASN A 4 -19.15 194.53 5.71
C ASN A 4 -20.49 195.13 5.25
N SER A 5 -20.98 194.78 4.06
CA SER A 5 -22.11 195.45 3.41
C SER A 5 -23.50 194.95 3.83
N ASP A 6 -23.58 193.85 4.61
CA ASP A 6 -24.85 193.22 4.97
C ASP A 6 -25.25 193.53 6.42
N TYR A 7 -25.90 194.68 6.59
CA TYR A 7 -26.50 195.14 7.86
C TYR A 7 -28.01 194.81 7.95
N LYS A 8 -28.50 193.75 7.28
CA LYS A 8 -29.95 193.47 7.20
C LYS A 8 -30.46 192.34 8.10
N ASN A 9 -29.61 191.47 8.64
CA ASN A 9 -30.05 190.36 9.51
C ASN A 9 -29.12 190.22 10.73
N PHE A 10 -29.49 190.88 11.82
CA PHE A 10 -28.83 190.75 13.11
C PHE A 10 -29.54 189.70 13.95
N VAL A 11 -28.80 188.67 14.38
CA VAL A 11 -29.34 187.60 15.24
C VAL A 11 -28.87 187.86 16.67
N CYS A 12 -29.80 188.00 17.60
CA CYS A 12 -29.48 188.13 19.02
C CYS A 12 -28.94 186.79 19.56
N CYS A 13 -27.74 186.79 20.13
CA CYS A 13 -27.17 185.59 20.72
C CYS A 13 -27.92 185.25 22.01
N ALA A 14 -28.59 184.08 22.02
CA ALA A 14 -29.45 183.61 23.11
C ALA A 14 -28.76 183.45 24.48
N VAL A 15 -27.43 183.53 24.53
CA VAL A 15 -26.65 183.33 25.77
C VAL A 15 -26.10 184.66 26.34
N CYS A 16 -25.97 185.72 25.55
CA CYS A 16 -25.33 186.96 26.02
C CYS A 16 -26.01 188.28 25.62
N ASN A 17 -27.22 188.23 25.03
CA ASN A 17 -28.09 189.38 24.70
C ASN A 17 -27.42 190.58 24.00
N LYS A 18 -26.20 190.41 23.49
CA LYS A 18 -25.50 191.37 22.64
C LYS A 18 -25.81 191.02 21.19
N ILE A 19 -26.14 192.04 20.41
CA ILE A 19 -26.35 191.93 18.98
C ILE A 19 -24.99 191.64 18.33
N ILE A 20 -24.78 190.39 17.91
CA ILE A 20 -23.55 189.96 17.22
C ILE A 20 -23.77 190.13 15.72
N PRO A 21 -22.92 190.87 14.99
CA PRO A 21 -23.02 190.97 13.54
C PRO A 21 -22.88 189.58 12.90
N PRO A 22 -23.69 189.27 11.86
CA PRO A 22 -23.63 187.97 11.20
C PRO A 22 -22.22 187.69 10.66
N ALA A 23 -21.80 186.43 10.76
CA ALA A 23 -20.49 186.00 10.31
C ALA A 23 -20.24 186.46 8.85
N PRO A 24 -19.10 187.08 8.53
CA PRO A 24 -18.84 187.59 7.19
C PRO A 24 -18.84 186.41 6.22
N PHE A 25 -19.77 186.38 5.27
CA PHE A 25 -19.83 185.39 4.18
C PHE A 25 -19.30 186.01 2.87
N GLY A 26 -18.82 185.17 1.95
CA GLY A 26 -18.37 185.60 0.62
C GLY A 26 -16.92 186.13 0.58
N LYS A 27 -16.68 187.17 -0.25
CA LYS A 27 -15.31 187.69 -0.53
C LYS A 27 -14.58 188.16 0.73
N THR A 28 -15.33 188.63 1.73
CA THR A 28 -14.81 189.09 3.03
C THR A 28 -14.26 187.94 3.88
N PHE A 29 -14.93 186.77 3.86
CA PHE A 29 -14.46 185.54 4.51
C PHE A 29 -13.16 185.04 3.88
N LYS A 30 -13.09 185.05 2.54
CA LYS A 30 -11.89 184.65 1.77
C LYS A 30 -10.68 185.52 2.13
N ARG A 31 -10.88 186.84 2.29
CA ARG A 31 -9.81 187.78 2.72
C ARG A 31 -9.28 187.53 4.14
N ILE A 32 -10.15 187.09 5.06
CA ILE A 32 -9.73 186.73 6.43
C ILE A 32 -8.95 185.41 6.42
N HIS A 33 -9.35 184.45 5.57
CA HIS A 33 -8.59 183.21 5.35
C HIS A 33 -7.25 183.43 4.64
N GLU A 34 -7.13 184.48 3.82
CA GLU A 34 -5.88 184.91 3.17
C GLU A 34 -4.94 185.68 4.12
N TYR A 35 -5.40 186.07 5.32
CA TYR A 35 -4.57 186.74 6.31
C TYR A 35 -3.47 185.78 6.80
N LYS A 36 -2.21 186.10 6.48
CA LYS A 36 -1.03 185.24 6.67
C LYS A 36 -1.03 184.48 8.02
N PRO A 37 -1.23 185.12 9.19
CA PRO A 37 -1.21 184.42 10.49
C PRO A 37 -2.25 183.30 10.64
N LEU A 38 -3.47 183.49 10.09
CA LEU A 38 -4.54 182.50 10.15
C LEU A 38 -4.27 181.33 9.21
N LYS A 39 -3.74 181.62 8.02
CA LYS A 39 -3.32 180.61 7.05
C LYS A 39 -2.21 179.72 7.64
N THR A 40 -1.16 180.32 8.21
CA THR A 40 -0.09 179.57 8.87
C THR A 40 -0.63 178.73 10.03
N ARG A 41 -1.50 179.28 10.89
CA ARG A 41 -2.11 178.55 12.02
C ARG A 41 -2.96 177.35 11.58
N PHE A 42 -3.72 177.48 10.49
CA PHE A 42 -4.56 176.39 9.97
C PHE A 42 -3.70 175.28 9.36
N TYR A 43 -2.68 175.61 8.56
CA TYR A 43 -1.76 174.61 8.02
C TYR A 43 -0.96 173.93 9.12
N THR A 44 -0.47 174.67 10.13
CA THR A 44 0.20 174.05 11.28
C THR A 44 -0.71 173.11 12.07
N HIS A 45 -2.00 173.44 12.24
CA HIS A 45 -2.94 172.54 12.91
C HIS A 45 -3.22 171.28 12.07
N ARG A 46 -3.34 171.43 10.75
CA ARG A 46 -3.48 170.29 9.84
C ARG A 46 -2.25 169.39 9.89
N ASP A 47 -1.06 169.96 9.83
CA ASP A 47 0.19 169.21 9.90
C ASP A 47 0.32 168.47 11.24
N ILE A 48 -0.08 169.09 12.36
CA ILE A 48 -0.13 168.44 13.68
C ILE A 48 -1.14 167.28 13.70
N LEU A 49 -2.33 167.45 13.11
CA LEU A 49 -3.32 166.37 13.01
C LEU A 49 -2.84 165.24 12.10
N ASP A 50 -2.22 165.55 10.96
CA ASP A 50 -1.67 164.58 10.02
C ASP A 50 -0.49 163.80 10.66
N ILE A 51 0.34 164.48 11.47
CA ILE A 51 1.37 163.83 12.30
C ILE A 51 0.72 162.92 13.35
N GLY A 52 -0.31 163.40 14.06
CA GLY A 52 -1.03 162.62 15.07
C GLY A 52 -1.70 161.37 14.48
N ALA A 53 -2.33 161.49 13.31
CA ALA A 53 -2.93 160.37 12.59
C ALA A 53 -1.88 159.36 12.12
N ASN A 54 -0.71 159.82 11.65
CA ASN A 54 0.39 158.94 11.29
C ASN A 54 1.01 158.21 12.49
N ILE A 55 1.12 158.89 13.64
CA ILE A 55 1.58 158.26 14.89
C ILE A 55 0.57 157.21 15.35
N LEU A 56 -0.72 157.54 15.36
CA LEU A 56 -1.78 156.60 15.72
C LEU A 56 -1.78 155.38 14.81
N LYS A 57 -1.71 155.57 13.49
CA LYS A 57 -1.65 154.47 12.52
C LYS A 57 -0.41 153.58 12.72
N LYS A 58 0.75 154.17 13.02
CA LYS A 58 1.98 153.41 13.30
C LYS A 58 1.85 152.61 14.60
N GLU A 59 1.23 153.18 15.63
CA GLU A 59 0.95 152.49 16.89
C GLU A 59 -0.05 151.35 16.68
N GLU A 60 -1.13 151.58 15.94
CA GLU A 60 -2.10 150.54 15.57
C GLU A 60 -1.44 149.39 14.81
N GLN A 61 -0.59 149.69 13.82
CA GLN A 61 0.18 148.67 13.10
C GLN A 61 1.14 147.90 14.02
N PHE A 62 1.83 148.59 14.92
CA PHE A 62 2.72 147.96 15.88
C PHE A 62 1.97 147.02 16.84
N GLN A 63 0.81 147.44 17.34
CA GLN A 63 -0.05 146.61 18.19
C GLN A 63 -0.66 145.43 17.41
N GLU A 64 -1.06 145.63 16.15
CA GLU A 64 -1.52 144.55 15.28
C GLU A 64 -0.43 143.52 15.00
N ASP A 65 0.81 143.95 14.74
CA ASP A 65 1.92 143.05 14.48
C ASP A 65 2.29 142.24 15.72
N ILE A 66 2.29 142.86 16.91
CA ILE A 66 2.44 142.15 18.19
C ILE A 66 1.32 141.13 18.39
N LEU A 67 0.07 141.52 18.13
CA LEU A 67 -1.07 140.62 18.26
C LEU A 67 -0.97 139.44 17.29
N ARG A 68 -0.58 139.67 16.03
CA ARG A 68 -0.35 138.61 15.04
C ARG A 68 0.79 137.68 15.47
N GLU A 69 1.88 138.22 16.02
CA GLU A 69 2.98 137.41 16.53
C GLU A 69 2.53 136.53 17.71
N HIS A 70 1.74 137.07 18.63
CA HIS A 70 1.17 136.30 19.75
C HIS A 70 0.19 135.22 19.27
N ILE A 71 -0.66 135.52 18.27
CA ILE A 71 -1.56 134.54 17.66
C ILE A 71 -0.74 133.42 16.99
N ALA A 72 0.26 133.76 16.19
CA ALA A 72 1.11 132.77 15.52
C ALA A 72 1.86 131.87 16.52
N LYS A 73 2.35 132.44 17.62
CA LYS A 73 2.95 131.69 18.74
C LYS A 73 1.95 130.74 19.39
N ALA A 74 0.75 131.22 19.73
CA ALA A 74 -0.30 130.40 20.32
C ALA A 74 -0.78 129.28 19.37
N GLU A 75 -0.93 129.58 18.07
CA GLU A 75 -1.28 128.59 17.06
C GLU A 75 -0.19 127.52 16.93
N ALA A 76 1.08 127.90 16.88
CA ALA A 76 2.20 126.96 16.83
C ALA A 76 2.25 126.05 18.06
N GLU A 77 2.00 126.59 19.26
CA GLU A 77 1.91 125.80 20.49
C GLU A 77 0.73 124.80 20.46
N VAL A 78 -0.44 125.24 20.00
CA VAL A 78 -1.62 124.36 19.84
C VAL A 78 -1.34 123.26 18.82
N TRP A 79 -0.71 123.57 17.68
CA TRP A 79 -0.31 122.59 16.67
C TRP A 79 0.72 121.60 17.20
N ALA A 80 1.70 122.06 17.98
CA ALA A 80 2.69 121.18 18.61
C ALA A 80 2.02 120.20 19.59
N GLN A 81 1.10 120.69 20.43
CA GLN A 81 0.32 119.83 21.34
C GLN A 81 -0.59 118.85 20.59
N ALA A 82 -1.22 119.28 19.50
CA ALA A 82 -2.06 118.42 18.68
C ALA A 82 -1.24 117.29 18.02
N ASN A 83 -0.08 117.62 17.44
CA ASN A 83 0.84 116.66 16.86
C ASN A 83 1.34 115.65 17.89
N GLU A 84 1.67 116.10 19.10
CA GLU A 84 2.11 115.21 20.18
C GLU A 84 1.00 114.25 20.62
N ARG A 85 -0.22 114.77 20.84
CA ARG A 85 -1.39 113.92 21.16
C ARG A 85 -1.70 112.93 20.04
N GLN A 86 -1.58 113.35 18.78
CA GLN A 86 -1.77 112.48 17.63
C GLN A 86 -0.73 111.37 17.59
N LYS A 87 0.56 111.68 17.81
CA LYS A 87 1.62 110.67 17.88
C LYS A 87 1.35 109.66 19.00
N GLN A 88 1.02 110.13 20.20
CA GLN A 88 0.69 109.26 21.34
C GLN A 88 -0.54 108.37 21.06
N ALA A 89 -1.57 108.91 20.42
CA ALA A 89 -2.75 108.13 20.04
C ALA A 89 -2.42 107.05 18.99
N VAL A 90 -1.56 107.37 18.01
CA VAL A 90 -1.11 106.41 17.00
C VAL A 90 -0.22 105.34 17.61
N GLU A 91 0.72 105.72 18.47
CA GLU A 91 1.61 104.78 19.16
C GLU A 91 0.80 103.81 20.02
N LYS A 92 -0.14 104.33 20.82
CA LYS A 92 -1.06 103.50 21.61
C LYS A 92 -1.90 102.56 20.73
N ALA A 93 -2.43 103.04 19.61
CA ALA A 93 -3.20 102.20 18.69
C ALA A 93 -2.34 101.09 18.05
N LEU A 94 -1.07 101.38 17.73
CA LEU A 94 -0.11 100.41 17.23
C LEU A 94 0.26 99.37 18.29
N GLU A 95 0.48 99.79 19.53
CA GLU A 95 0.73 98.88 20.65
C GLU A 95 -0.45 97.94 20.89
N GLU A 96 -1.67 98.48 20.97
CA GLU A 96 -2.89 97.69 21.13
C GLU A 96 -3.12 96.73 19.96
N ALA A 97 -2.89 97.15 18.72
CA ALA A 97 -2.95 96.28 17.54
C ALA A 97 -1.90 95.16 17.60
N ASN A 98 -0.66 95.49 17.96
CA ASN A 98 0.42 94.51 18.12
C ASN A 98 0.13 93.52 19.26
N HIS A 99 -0.45 93.98 20.36
CA HIS A 99 -0.85 93.11 21.47
C HIS A 99 -1.97 92.14 21.05
N ARG A 100 -3.02 92.64 20.38
CA ARG A 100 -4.08 91.78 19.83
C ARG A 100 -3.52 90.75 18.86
N HIS A 101 -2.67 91.18 17.93
CA HIS A 101 -2.08 90.28 16.96
C HIS A 101 -1.17 89.21 17.60
N LYS A 102 -0.40 89.57 18.63
CA LYS A 102 0.40 88.59 19.40
C LYS A 102 -0.48 87.55 20.08
N ILE A 103 -1.61 87.96 20.65
CA ILE A 103 -2.58 87.04 21.28
C ILE A 103 -3.18 86.11 20.22
N GLU A 104 -3.63 86.65 19.08
CA GLU A 104 -4.18 85.86 17.97
C GLU A 104 -3.16 84.84 17.44
N ILE A 105 -1.90 85.25 17.24
CA ILE A 105 -0.83 84.33 16.82
C ILE A 105 -0.65 83.21 17.86
N GLN A 106 -0.71 83.54 19.15
CA GLN A 106 -0.54 82.53 20.19
C GLN A 106 -1.69 81.52 20.20
N ILE A 107 -2.93 81.99 20.13
CA ILE A 107 -4.12 81.12 20.03
C ILE A 107 -4.00 80.21 18.81
N LEU A 108 -3.66 80.79 17.65
CA LEU A 108 -3.51 80.04 16.41
C LEU A 108 -2.38 78.99 16.48
N LYS A 109 -1.28 79.29 17.19
CA LYS A 109 -0.20 78.31 17.43
C LYS A 109 -0.68 77.16 18.32
N GLU A 110 -1.44 77.46 19.37
CA GLU A 110 -2.00 76.46 20.28
C GLU A 110 -3.03 75.56 19.56
N GLU A 111 -3.88 76.13 18.71
CA GLU A 111 -4.83 75.38 17.86
C GLU A 111 -4.09 74.45 16.90
N HIS A 112 -3.14 74.96 16.11
CA HIS A 112 -2.35 74.12 15.21
C HIS A 112 -1.57 73.03 15.96
N GLN A 113 -1.05 73.31 17.15
CA GLN A 113 -0.36 72.30 17.95
C GLN A 113 -1.31 71.18 18.39
N LYS A 114 -2.55 71.50 18.78
CA LYS A 114 -3.58 70.51 19.11
C LYS A 114 -3.96 69.68 17.89
N ASP A 115 -4.19 70.32 16.73
CA ASP A 115 -4.53 69.62 15.49
C ASP A 115 -3.41 68.66 15.06
N LEU A 116 -2.15 69.09 15.16
CA LEU A 116 -1.00 68.23 14.87
C LEU A 116 -0.93 67.02 15.83
N GLN A 117 -1.21 67.23 17.13
CA GLN A 117 -1.27 66.13 18.09
C GLN A 117 -2.41 65.15 17.77
N GLU A 118 -3.59 65.65 17.41
CA GLU A 118 -4.74 64.83 17.05
C GLU A 118 -4.48 64.02 15.77
N VAL A 119 -3.98 64.66 14.71
CA VAL A 119 -3.62 63.99 13.46
C VAL A 119 -2.52 62.95 13.70
N THR A 120 -1.51 63.27 14.52
CA THR A 120 -0.47 62.31 14.89
C THR A 120 -1.04 61.13 15.65
N ALA A 121 -1.97 61.35 16.59
CA ALA A 121 -2.62 60.29 17.34
C ALA A 121 -3.50 59.40 16.44
N LYS A 122 -4.31 60.00 15.55
CA LYS A 122 -5.12 59.28 14.57
C LYS A 122 -4.25 58.44 13.63
N THR A 123 -3.20 59.05 13.07
CA THR A 123 -2.25 58.35 12.18
C THR A 123 -1.57 57.19 12.89
N LYS A 124 -1.16 57.35 14.16
CA LYS A 124 -0.60 56.24 14.95
C LYS A 124 -1.60 55.11 15.13
N THR A 125 -2.85 55.42 15.48
CA THR A 125 -3.90 54.41 15.64
C THR A 125 -4.17 53.66 14.34
N GLU A 126 -4.32 54.38 13.22
CA GLU A 126 -4.52 53.78 11.89
C GLU A 126 -3.32 52.91 11.49
N MET A 127 -2.09 53.37 11.76
CA MET A 127 -0.88 52.59 11.51
C MET A 127 -0.87 51.27 12.31
N TYR A 128 -1.24 51.31 13.60
CA TYR A 128 -1.33 50.11 14.43
C TYR A 128 -2.43 49.15 13.96
N GLN A 129 -3.59 49.68 13.56
CA GLN A 129 -4.68 48.87 13.01
C GLN A 129 -4.27 48.19 11.71
N ASN A 130 -3.66 48.94 10.78
CA ASN A 130 -3.17 48.39 9.52
C ASN A 130 -2.11 47.31 9.74
N MET A 131 -1.18 47.53 10.67
CA MET A 131 -0.14 46.57 11.03
C MET A 131 -0.75 45.28 11.64
N ASP A 132 -1.73 45.42 12.53
CA ASP A 132 -2.43 44.28 13.14
C ASP A 132 -3.21 43.47 12.09
N ASP A 133 -3.88 44.15 11.15
CA ASP A 133 -4.61 43.51 10.05
C ASP A 133 -3.67 42.81 9.05
N GLU A 134 -2.50 43.39 8.75
CA GLU A 134 -1.45 42.72 7.97
C GLU A 134 -0.91 41.49 8.70
N MET A 135 -0.62 41.62 10.00
CA MET A 135 -0.13 40.52 10.82
C MET A 135 -1.14 39.37 10.86
N LYS A 136 -2.43 39.66 11.05
CA LYS A 136 -3.51 38.66 11.01
C LYS A 136 -3.61 37.98 9.64
N ARG A 137 -3.51 38.74 8.55
CA ARG A 137 -3.53 38.18 7.19
C ARG A 137 -2.38 37.22 6.94
N GLU A 138 -1.15 37.62 7.30
CA GLU A 138 0.02 36.75 7.17
C GLU A 138 -0.04 35.52 8.09
N HIS A 139 -0.54 35.68 9.32
CA HIS A 139 -0.74 34.57 10.24
C HIS A 139 -1.72 33.53 9.67
N LEU A 140 -2.89 33.97 9.22
CA LEU A 140 -3.89 33.09 8.60
C LEU A 140 -3.33 32.40 7.35
N ALA A 141 -2.60 33.14 6.51
CA ALA A 141 -1.95 32.56 5.33
C ALA A 141 -0.90 31.51 5.72
N ALA A 142 -0.11 31.76 6.77
CA ALA A 142 0.88 30.83 7.29
C ALA A 142 0.23 29.56 7.88
N GLU A 143 -0.86 29.70 8.62
CA GLU A 143 -1.65 28.59 9.15
C GLU A 143 -2.24 27.74 8.02
N GLN A 144 -2.85 28.36 7.00
CA GLN A 144 -3.37 27.64 5.84
C GLN A 144 -2.27 26.86 5.11
N ARG A 145 -1.09 27.49 4.90
CA ARG A 145 0.08 26.81 4.34
C ARG A 145 0.51 25.62 5.20
N MET A 146 0.46 25.76 6.52
CA MET A 146 0.81 24.69 7.45
C MET A 146 -0.21 23.55 7.43
N VAL A 147 -1.50 23.85 7.47
CA VAL A 147 -2.60 22.88 7.38
C VAL A 147 -2.49 22.08 6.08
N HIS A 148 -2.29 22.75 4.95
CA HIS A 148 -2.13 22.07 3.66
C HIS A 148 -0.88 21.17 3.63
N ARG A 149 0.25 21.59 4.23
CA ARG A 149 1.43 20.73 4.38
C ARG A 149 1.13 19.49 5.24
N ILE A 150 0.46 19.67 6.37
CA ILE A 150 0.09 18.56 7.27
C ILE A 150 -0.84 17.58 6.55
N GLN A 151 -1.86 18.09 5.84
CA GLN A 151 -2.78 17.26 5.05
C GLN A 151 -2.05 16.45 3.98
N ARG A 152 -1.09 17.06 3.27
CA ARG A 152 -0.25 16.37 2.28
C ARG A 152 0.57 15.25 2.92
N ILE A 153 1.23 15.53 4.04
CA ILE A 153 2.01 14.52 4.80
C ILE A 153 1.10 13.39 5.29
N MET A 154 -0.09 13.69 5.79
CA MET A 154 -1.05 12.67 6.22
C MET A 154 -1.48 11.77 5.04
N MET A 155 -1.73 12.34 3.86
CA MET A 155 -2.05 11.57 2.66
C MET A 155 -0.89 10.67 2.22
N GLU A 156 0.34 11.19 2.23
CA GLU A 156 1.55 10.43 1.90
C GLU A 156 1.76 9.28 2.89
N CYS A 157 1.69 9.56 4.20
CA CYS A 157 1.78 8.55 5.25
C CYS A 157 0.69 7.49 5.11
N HIS A 158 -0.55 7.88 4.82
CA HIS A 158 -1.64 6.94 4.58
C HIS A 158 -1.34 6.03 3.38
N ARG A 159 -0.85 6.61 2.28
CA ARG A 159 -0.48 5.85 1.09
C ARG A 159 0.68 4.88 1.36
N GLU A 160 1.68 5.30 2.12
CA GLU A 160 2.79 4.44 2.55
C GLU A 160 2.32 3.31 3.46
N LYS A 161 1.42 3.59 4.41
CA LYS A 161 0.79 2.59 5.26
C LYS A 161 0.05 1.54 4.44
N VAL A 162 -0.78 1.95 3.47
CA VAL A 162 -1.50 1.02 2.59
C VAL A 162 -0.52 0.15 1.80
N LYS A 163 0.50 0.75 1.18
CA LYS A 163 1.54 0.00 0.46
C LYS A 163 2.29 -0.98 1.36
N ALA A 164 2.60 -0.59 2.60
CA ALA A 164 3.27 -1.47 3.56
C ALA A 164 2.39 -2.66 3.96
N VAL A 165 1.09 -2.42 4.22
CA VAL A 165 0.11 -3.47 4.50
C VAL A 165 -0.07 -4.41 3.32
N GLU A 166 -0.15 -3.88 2.09
CA GLU A 166 -0.24 -4.70 0.88
C GLU A 166 0.99 -5.58 0.69
N LYS A 167 2.20 -5.03 0.88
CA LYS A 167 3.45 -5.81 0.83
C LYS A 167 3.48 -6.89 1.90
N ALA A 168 3.11 -6.57 3.14
CA ALA A 168 3.05 -7.53 4.24
C ALA A 168 2.05 -8.67 3.93
N ARG A 169 0.84 -8.33 3.45
CA ARG A 169 -0.16 -9.33 3.04
C ARG A 169 0.29 -10.18 1.85
N ALA A 170 1.00 -9.60 0.89
CA ALA A 170 1.55 -10.34 -0.24
C ALA A 170 2.60 -11.35 0.23
N GLU A 171 3.46 -10.94 1.16
CA GLU A 171 4.47 -11.82 1.76
C GLU A 171 3.84 -12.92 2.61
N GLU A 172 2.84 -12.61 3.44
CA GLU A 172 2.06 -13.62 4.18
C GLU A 172 1.41 -14.64 3.23
N ARG A 173 0.82 -14.17 2.12
CA ARG A 173 0.26 -15.06 1.09
C ARG A 173 1.33 -15.94 0.45
N ARG A 174 2.52 -15.41 0.17
CA ARG A 174 3.66 -16.17 -0.37
C ARG A 174 4.08 -17.27 0.59
N ILE A 175 4.29 -16.92 1.86
CA ILE A 175 4.66 -17.87 2.92
C ILE A 175 3.57 -18.94 3.09
N ALA A 176 2.29 -18.56 3.11
CA ALA A 176 1.19 -19.50 3.20
C ALA A 176 1.13 -20.44 1.98
N GLN A 177 1.36 -19.93 0.76
CA GLN A 177 1.45 -20.76 -0.44
C GLN A 177 2.62 -21.72 -0.41
N GLU A 178 3.79 -21.28 0.08
CA GLU A 178 4.97 -22.13 0.25
C GLU A 178 4.72 -23.22 1.29
N ALA A 179 4.10 -22.89 2.42
CA ALA A 179 3.69 -23.85 3.43
C ALA A 179 2.69 -24.89 2.88
N ILE A 180 1.69 -24.45 2.11
CA ILE A 180 0.74 -25.35 1.44
C ILE A 180 1.46 -26.26 0.43
N ARG A 181 2.40 -25.72 -0.36
CA ARG A 181 3.18 -26.52 -1.32
C ARG A 181 4.06 -27.55 -0.61
N ALA A 182 4.73 -27.15 0.47
CA ALA A 182 5.55 -28.05 1.30
C ALA A 182 4.68 -29.17 1.91
N GLN A 183 3.51 -28.82 2.44
CA GLN A 183 2.57 -29.80 2.99
C GLN A 183 2.04 -30.75 1.91
N LYS A 184 1.69 -30.24 0.72
CA LYS A 184 1.31 -31.07 -0.42
C LYS A 184 2.43 -32.03 -0.83
N SER A 185 3.66 -31.54 -0.92
CA SER A 185 4.83 -32.37 -1.23
C SER A 185 5.01 -33.48 -0.20
N LYS A 186 4.92 -33.14 1.10
CA LYS A 186 5.03 -34.12 2.19
C LYS A 186 3.92 -35.17 2.14
N ALA A 187 2.67 -34.74 1.89
CA ALA A 187 1.54 -35.67 1.76
C ALA A 187 1.70 -36.60 0.55
N VAL A 188 2.19 -36.10 -0.58
CA VAL A 188 2.49 -36.93 -1.76
C VAL A 188 3.59 -37.94 -1.44
N GLU A 189 4.66 -37.51 -0.77
CA GLU A 189 5.75 -38.39 -0.34
C GLU A 189 5.27 -39.47 0.65
N GLU A 190 4.41 -39.12 1.61
CA GLU A 190 3.77 -40.06 2.53
C GLU A 190 2.88 -41.08 1.79
N ILE A 191 2.08 -40.64 0.79
CA ILE A 191 1.27 -41.52 -0.05
C ILE A 191 2.16 -42.47 -0.86
N VAL A 192 3.23 -41.97 -1.48
CA VAL A 192 4.17 -42.80 -2.25
C VAL A 192 4.85 -43.81 -1.35
N ASN A 193 5.36 -43.39 -0.18
CA ASN A 193 6.01 -44.29 0.77
C ASN A 193 5.05 -45.36 1.29
N THR A 194 3.82 -44.97 1.64
CA THR A 194 2.78 -45.90 2.09
C THR A 194 2.38 -46.86 0.97
N GLY A 195 2.23 -46.36 -0.26
CA GLY A 195 1.99 -47.17 -1.45
C GLY A 195 3.11 -48.19 -1.71
N VAL A 196 4.38 -47.78 -1.59
CA VAL A 196 5.54 -48.68 -1.72
C VAL A 196 5.53 -49.74 -0.62
N THR A 197 5.19 -49.40 0.63
CA THR A 197 5.07 -50.39 1.71
C THR A 197 3.93 -51.37 1.46
N VAL A 198 2.76 -50.89 1.05
CA VAL A 198 1.61 -51.75 0.72
C VAL A 198 1.96 -52.71 -0.42
N ILE A 199 2.59 -52.22 -1.50
CA ILE A 199 3.02 -53.07 -2.62
C ILE A 199 4.05 -54.11 -2.15
N LYS A 200 4.98 -53.73 -1.27
CA LYS A 200 5.98 -54.66 -0.72
C LYS A 200 5.34 -55.73 0.16
N ASP A 201 4.35 -55.36 0.97
CA ASP A 201 3.60 -56.26 1.85
C ASP A 201 2.69 -57.19 1.04
N GLU A 202 2.01 -56.68 0.01
CA GLU A 202 1.25 -57.50 -0.95
C GLU A 202 2.17 -58.47 -1.67
N LYS A 203 3.32 -58.02 -2.18
CA LYS A 203 4.29 -58.88 -2.87
C LYS A 203 4.85 -59.97 -1.94
N THR A 204 5.15 -59.66 -0.69
CA THR A 204 5.61 -60.66 0.29
C THR A 204 4.48 -61.62 0.70
N SER A 205 3.25 -61.14 0.85
CA SER A 205 2.07 -61.95 1.10
C SER A 205 1.79 -62.92 -0.06
N VAL A 206 1.80 -62.43 -1.31
CA VAL A 206 1.65 -63.26 -2.52
C VAL A 206 2.79 -64.27 -2.64
N ALA A 207 4.04 -63.88 -2.37
CA ALA A 207 5.17 -64.79 -2.39
C ALA A 207 5.09 -65.87 -1.28
N ARG A 208 4.46 -65.56 -0.14
CA ARG A 208 4.15 -66.55 0.90
C ARG A 208 3.05 -67.51 0.43
N LEU A 209 1.95 -66.97 -0.11
CA LEU A 209 0.85 -67.77 -0.66
C LEU A 209 1.32 -68.70 -1.79
N MET A 210 2.19 -68.23 -2.69
CA MET A 210 2.76 -69.09 -3.75
C MET A 210 3.57 -70.23 -3.15
N ARG A 211 4.40 -69.98 -2.13
CA ARG A 211 5.16 -71.04 -1.44
C ARG A 211 4.25 -72.04 -0.72
N GLU A 212 3.19 -71.56 -0.08
CA GLU A 212 2.18 -72.42 0.56
C GLU A 212 1.48 -73.29 -0.48
N LYS A 213 1.04 -72.71 -1.62
CA LYS A 213 0.40 -73.44 -2.70
C LYS A 213 1.34 -74.43 -3.40
N GLU A 214 2.60 -74.07 -3.58
CA GLU A 214 3.63 -74.98 -4.09
C GLU A 214 3.86 -76.15 -3.13
N HIS A 215 3.88 -75.89 -1.82
CA HIS A 215 3.98 -76.94 -0.82
C HIS A 215 2.76 -77.86 -0.81
N GLU A 216 1.54 -77.31 -0.85
CA GLU A 216 0.29 -78.08 -0.98
C GLU A 216 0.30 -78.94 -2.27
N MET A 217 0.71 -78.35 -3.41
CA MET A 217 0.82 -79.06 -4.68
C MET A 217 1.82 -80.21 -4.58
N ASN A 218 2.98 -80.00 -3.96
CA ASN A 218 4.00 -81.03 -3.77
C ASN A 218 3.51 -82.16 -2.86
N ILE A 219 2.73 -81.85 -1.82
CA ILE A 219 2.09 -82.87 -0.97
C ILE A 219 1.11 -83.70 -1.80
N LEU A 220 0.22 -83.05 -2.55
CA LEU A 220 -0.76 -83.72 -3.41
C LEU A 220 -0.08 -84.58 -4.47
N TYR A 221 0.97 -84.06 -5.11
CA TYR A 221 1.79 -84.81 -6.05
C TYR A 221 2.44 -86.04 -5.39
N GLY A 222 3.00 -85.88 -4.19
CA GLY A 222 3.58 -86.99 -3.43
C GLY A 222 2.56 -88.04 -2.99
N ILE A 223 1.30 -87.64 -2.72
CA ILE A 223 0.20 -88.58 -2.47
C ILE A 223 -0.16 -89.33 -3.76
N ALA A 224 -0.36 -88.62 -4.87
CA ALA A 224 -0.70 -89.23 -6.16
C ALA A 224 0.40 -90.15 -6.70
N GLN A 225 1.68 -89.82 -6.46
CA GLN A 225 2.81 -90.67 -6.82
C GLN A 225 2.86 -91.94 -5.97
N ARG A 226 2.61 -91.84 -4.65
CA ARG A 226 2.51 -93.00 -3.76
C ARG A 226 1.34 -93.89 -4.13
N GLN A 227 0.16 -93.33 -4.40
CA GLN A 227 -1.00 -94.08 -4.88
C GLN A 227 -0.69 -94.82 -6.19
N ARG A 228 -0.01 -94.17 -7.15
CA ARG A 228 0.44 -94.89 -8.37
C ARG A 228 1.44 -96.00 -8.08
N GLN A 229 2.36 -95.81 -7.15
CA GLN A 229 3.28 -96.89 -6.74
C GLN A 229 2.55 -98.03 -6.04
N GLU A 230 1.59 -97.72 -5.17
CA GLU A 230 0.74 -98.70 -4.49
C GLU A 230 -0.13 -99.46 -5.49
N GLU A 231 -0.79 -98.79 -6.43
CA GLU A 231 -1.55 -99.42 -7.53
C GLU A 231 -0.67 -100.35 -8.37
N VAL A 232 0.54 -99.91 -8.75
CA VAL A 232 1.49 -100.76 -9.49
C VAL A 232 1.92 -101.97 -8.64
N GLN A 233 2.13 -101.78 -7.34
CA GLN A 233 2.55 -102.86 -6.44
C GLN A 233 1.42 -103.85 -6.13
N GLU A 234 0.18 -103.40 -6.02
CA GLU A 234 -1.00 -104.25 -5.94
C GLU A 234 -1.17 -105.09 -7.21
N VAL A 235 -1.03 -104.48 -8.39
CA VAL A 235 -1.08 -105.20 -9.68
C VAL A 235 0.03 -106.25 -9.76
N LEU A 236 1.25 -105.93 -9.29
CA LEU A 236 2.36 -106.90 -9.24
C LEU A 236 2.08 -108.05 -8.28
N GLN A 237 1.54 -107.79 -7.08
CA GLN A 237 1.19 -108.84 -6.11
C GLN A 237 0.04 -109.72 -6.62
N GLU A 238 -0.95 -109.16 -7.30
CA GLU A 238 -2.05 -109.93 -7.89
C GLU A 238 -1.56 -110.78 -9.07
N ALA A 239 -0.66 -110.24 -9.91
CA ALA A 239 0.03 -111.00 -10.95
C ALA A 239 0.88 -112.15 -10.37
N GLU A 240 1.55 -111.92 -9.24
CA GLU A 240 2.34 -112.96 -8.55
C GLU A 240 1.45 -114.06 -7.97
N LYS A 241 0.34 -113.71 -7.29
CA LYS A 241 -0.64 -114.69 -6.79
C LYS A 241 -1.25 -115.52 -7.92
N THR A 242 -1.62 -114.89 -9.04
CA THR A 242 -2.17 -115.60 -10.20
C THR A 242 -1.13 -116.52 -10.84
N HIS A 243 0.13 -116.09 -10.95
CA HIS A 243 1.24 -116.96 -11.38
C HIS A 243 1.44 -118.15 -10.42
N GLN A 244 1.44 -117.91 -9.11
CA GLN A 244 1.65 -118.94 -8.10
C GLN A 244 0.50 -119.97 -8.10
N ALA A 245 -0.75 -119.52 -8.28
CA ALA A 245 -1.91 -120.39 -8.46
C ALA A 245 -1.83 -121.22 -9.76
N THR A 246 -1.33 -120.61 -10.84
CA THR A 246 -1.14 -121.31 -12.13
C THR A 246 -0.04 -122.37 -12.02
N LEU A 247 1.07 -122.05 -11.35
CA LEU A 247 2.15 -122.99 -11.04
C LEU A 247 1.68 -124.14 -10.15
N GLY A 248 0.87 -123.87 -9.11
CA GLY A 248 0.27 -124.91 -8.27
C GLY A 248 -0.60 -125.88 -9.08
N ASN A 249 -1.44 -125.35 -9.98
CA ASN A 249 -2.28 -126.17 -10.86
C ASN A 249 -1.45 -127.00 -11.86
N MET A 250 -0.33 -126.46 -12.37
CA MET A 250 0.60 -127.24 -13.19
C MET A 250 1.34 -128.32 -12.39
N MET A 251 1.73 -128.03 -11.14
CA MET A 251 2.33 -129.02 -10.25
C MET A 251 1.36 -130.17 -9.93
N ASP A 252 0.09 -129.88 -9.68
CA ASP A 252 -0.93 -130.91 -9.45
C ASP A 252 -1.17 -131.78 -10.69
N LYS A 253 -1.19 -131.18 -11.89
CA LYS A 253 -1.24 -131.93 -13.15
C LYS A 253 0.00 -132.81 -13.34
N LEU A 254 1.19 -132.29 -13.04
CA LEU A 254 2.43 -133.06 -13.11
C LEU A 254 2.40 -134.26 -12.15
N ALA A 255 2.01 -134.04 -10.90
CA ALA A 255 1.88 -135.08 -9.88
C ALA A 255 0.87 -136.17 -10.29
N ASN A 256 -0.26 -135.79 -10.88
CA ASN A 256 -1.24 -136.73 -11.41
C ASN A 256 -0.66 -137.56 -12.58
N THR A 257 -0.01 -136.92 -13.56
CA THR A 257 0.61 -137.65 -14.68
C THR A 257 1.74 -138.58 -14.23
N GLN A 258 2.49 -138.20 -13.19
CA GLN A 258 3.53 -139.05 -12.62
C GLN A 258 2.94 -140.23 -11.83
N GLY A 259 1.80 -140.03 -11.15
CA GLY A 259 1.01 -141.11 -10.56
C GLY A 259 0.47 -142.10 -11.59
N GLU A 260 -0.02 -141.60 -12.72
CA GLU A 260 -0.47 -142.43 -13.85
C GLU A 260 0.69 -143.22 -14.47
N LEU A 261 1.87 -142.59 -14.66
CA LEU A 261 3.07 -143.27 -15.15
C LEU A 261 3.55 -144.38 -14.21
N LEU A 262 3.54 -144.16 -12.89
CA LEU A 262 3.90 -145.17 -11.90
C LEU A 262 2.91 -146.35 -11.91
N SER A 263 1.61 -146.07 -12.08
CA SER A 263 0.57 -147.10 -12.24
C SER A 263 0.84 -147.97 -13.48
N ILE A 264 1.10 -147.34 -14.62
CA ILE A 264 1.40 -148.03 -15.89
C ILE A 264 2.69 -148.85 -15.76
N ALA A 265 3.75 -148.29 -15.16
CA ALA A 265 5.00 -149.02 -14.92
C ALA A 265 4.79 -150.26 -14.05
N LYS A 266 3.92 -150.17 -13.03
CA LYS A 266 3.58 -151.30 -12.16
C LYS A 266 2.77 -152.37 -12.92
N GLN A 267 1.84 -151.97 -13.80
CA GLN A 267 1.11 -152.90 -14.66
C GLN A 267 2.03 -153.60 -15.68
N LEU A 268 2.99 -152.88 -16.28
CA LEU A 268 4.01 -153.44 -17.16
C LEU A 268 4.92 -154.44 -16.44
N GLY A 269 5.32 -154.14 -15.20
CA GLY A 269 6.09 -155.07 -14.37
C GLY A 269 5.33 -156.37 -14.09
N ILE A 270 4.03 -156.28 -13.81
CA ILE A 270 3.18 -157.46 -13.62
C ILE A 270 3.07 -158.26 -14.94
N MET A 271 2.79 -157.60 -16.07
CA MET A 271 2.71 -158.27 -17.38
C MET A 271 4.02 -158.94 -17.79
N THR A 272 5.17 -158.35 -17.46
CA THR A 272 6.49 -158.92 -17.75
C THR A 272 6.74 -160.19 -16.92
N ASN A 273 6.40 -160.17 -15.63
CA ASN A 273 6.50 -161.36 -14.79
C ASN A 273 5.57 -162.50 -15.26
N TRP A 274 4.35 -162.17 -15.70
CA TRP A 274 3.44 -163.16 -16.30
C TRP A 274 3.99 -163.74 -17.59
N LYS A 275 4.60 -162.91 -18.45
CA LYS A 275 5.25 -163.37 -19.68
C LYS A 275 6.38 -164.35 -19.37
N ASP A 276 7.24 -164.02 -18.41
CA ASP A 276 8.41 -164.83 -18.09
C ASP A 276 8.01 -166.15 -17.41
N PHE A 277 7.03 -166.13 -16.51
CA PHE A 277 6.44 -167.36 -15.93
C PHE A 277 5.85 -168.29 -17.01
N LEU A 278 5.11 -167.73 -17.97
CA LEU A 278 4.53 -168.51 -19.06
C LEU A 278 5.61 -169.04 -20.03
N GLU A 279 6.69 -168.30 -20.27
CA GLU A 279 7.82 -168.81 -21.06
C GLU A 279 8.54 -169.96 -20.34
N GLU A 280 8.66 -169.91 -19.02
CA GLU A 280 9.28 -170.96 -18.22
C GLU A 280 8.46 -172.25 -18.24
N GLU A 281 7.14 -172.19 -18.00
CA GLU A 281 6.26 -173.38 -18.11
C GLU A 281 6.24 -173.95 -19.55
N LEU A 282 6.27 -173.09 -20.57
CA LEU A 282 6.32 -173.53 -21.96
C LEU A 282 7.65 -174.24 -22.28
N GLN A 283 8.74 -173.82 -21.64
CA GLN A 283 10.04 -174.45 -21.79
C GLN A 283 10.11 -175.78 -21.04
N GLU A 284 9.54 -175.87 -19.83
CA GLU A 284 9.45 -177.12 -19.07
C GLU A 284 8.60 -178.17 -19.80
N THR A 285 7.43 -177.79 -20.30
CA THR A 285 6.57 -178.68 -21.11
C THR A 285 7.30 -179.14 -22.38
N ARG A 286 8.02 -178.25 -23.06
CA ARG A 286 8.88 -178.63 -24.19
C ARG A 286 9.94 -179.64 -23.82
N MET A 287 10.66 -179.44 -22.72
CA MET A 287 11.68 -180.39 -22.26
C MET A 287 11.06 -181.75 -21.94
N ALA A 288 9.86 -181.78 -21.35
CA ALA A 288 9.12 -183.01 -21.09
C ALA A 288 8.71 -183.74 -22.38
N PHE A 289 8.17 -183.02 -23.37
CA PHE A 289 7.85 -183.59 -24.69
C PHE A 289 9.10 -184.11 -25.42
N GLN A 290 10.20 -183.36 -25.38
CA GLN A 290 11.46 -183.80 -25.97
C GLN A 290 12.00 -185.06 -25.30
N LYS A 291 11.90 -185.15 -23.97
CA LYS A 291 12.30 -186.33 -23.19
C LYS A 291 11.43 -187.56 -23.53
N TYR A 292 10.12 -187.37 -23.72
CA TYR A 292 9.21 -188.43 -24.14
C TYR A 292 9.51 -188.93 -25.57
N ILE A 293 9.76 -188.01 -26.50
CA ILE A 293 10.13 -188.34 -27.89
C ILE A 293 11.42 -189.17 -27.92
N ASN A 294 12.45 -188.72 -27.20
CA ASN A 294 13.74 -189.41 -27.14
C ASN A 294 13.64 -190.82 -26.52
N TYR A 295 12.75 -191.02 -25.54
CA TYR A 295 12.54 -192.33 -24.90
C TYR A 295 11.78 -193.31 -25.80
N THR A 296 10.76 -192.84 -26.51
CA THR A 296 9.83 -193.70 -27.27
C THR A 296 10.38 -194.10 -28.64
N PHE A 297 11.21 -193.26 -29.25
CA PHE A 297 11.76 -193.48 -30.60
C PHE A 297 13.30 -193.35 -30.64
N PRO A 298 14.06 -194.29 -30.03
CA PRO A 298 15.52 -194.20 -29.92
C PRO A 298 16.29 -194.31 -31.25
N LYS A 299 15.62 -194.61 -32.37
CA LYS A 299 16.22 -194.68 -33.71
C LYS A 299 16.16 -193.35 -34.48
N LEU A 300 15.55 -192.30 -33.92
CA LEU A 300 15.52 -190.97 -34.52
C LEU A 300 16.74 -190.15 -34.06
N SER A 301 17.50 -189.62 -35.03
CA SER A 301 18.62 -188.71 -34.74
C SER A 301 18.12 -187.37 -34.18
N PRO A 302 18.91 -186.69 -33.31
CA PRO A 302 18.52 -185.40 -32.72
C PRO A 302 18.06 -184.39 -33.80
N GLY A 303 16.88 -183.78 -33.62
CA GLY A 303 16.30 -182.78 -34.52
C GLY A 303 15.29 -183.29 -35.56
N HIS A 304 15.13 -184.60 -35.77
CA HIS A 304 14.15 -185.12 -36.74
C HIS A 304 12.67 -185.02 -36.29
N ALA A 305 12.41 -184.72 -35.02
CA ALA A 305 11.06 -184.56 -34.45
C ALA A 305 10.67 -183.10 -34.18
N ASP A 306 11.49 -182.13 -34.63
CA ASP A 306 11.29 -180.70 -34.34
C ASP A 306 10.01 -180.12 -34.97
N PHE A 307 9.43 -180.79 -35.97
CA PHE A 307 8.15 -180.36 -36.57
C PHE A 307 6.93 -180.52 -35.63
N ILE A 308 7.07 -181.29 -34.55
CA ILE A 308 5.99 -181.53 -33.56
C ILE A 308 5.90 -180.38 -32.55
N LEU A 309 6.96 -179.59 -32.38
CA LEU A 309 7.00 -178.45 -31.46
C LEU A 309 6.82 -177.13 -32.26
N PRO A 310 5.80 -176.31 -31.96
CA PRO A 310 5.54 -175.06 -32.71
C PRO A 310 6.75 -174.12 -32.71
N GLU A 311 7.05 -173.44 -33.81
CA GLU A 311 8.21 -172.53 -33.93
C GLU A 311 8.11 -171.28 -33.03
N ARG A 312 9.25 -170.79 -32.50
CA ARG A 312 9.30 -169.57 -31.67
C ARG A 312 9.19 -168.33 -32.57
N LYS A 313 8.12 -167.54 -32.44
CA LYS A 313 8.05 -166.21 -33.06
C LYS A 313 9.02 -165.26 -32.35
N LYS A 314 10.02 -164.73 -33.06
CA LYS A 314 10.93 -163.69 -32.54
C LYS A 314 10.20 -162.36 -32.38
N THR A 315 10.59 -161.60 -31.36
CA THR A 315 10.05 -160.28 -31.03
C THR A 315 10.20 -159.30 -32.22
N PRO A 316 9.13 -158.58 -32.64
CA PRO A 316 9.17 -157.67 -33.79
C PRO A 316 10.11 -156.47 -33.58
N SER A 317 10.81 -156.06 -34.64
CA SER A 317 11.85 -155.02 -34.67
C SER A 317 11.37 -153.57 -34.43
N ASN A 318 10.13 -153.35 -33.98
CA ASN A 318 9.50 -152.03 -33.90
C ASN A 318 9.56 -151.39 -32.49
N LEU A 319 10.39 -151.89 -31.58
CA LEU A 319 10.49 -151.42 -30.19
C LEU A 319 11.90 -150.95 -29.78
N VAL A 320 12.72 -150.50 -30.74
CA VAL A 320 13.97 -149.79 -30.43
C VAL A 320 13.65 -148.29 -30.31
N ILE A 321 13.59 -147.79 -29.07
CA ILE A 321 13.41 -146.37 -28.78
C ILE A 321 14.76 -145.67 -28.99
N LYS A 322 14.78 -144.61 -29.82
CA LYS A 322 15.89 -143.67 -29.95
C LYS A 322 15.80 -142.66 -28.81
N GLU A 323 16.71 -142.72 -27.86
CA GLU A 323 16.93 -141.64 -26.90
C GLU A 323 17.72 -140.54 -27.61
N ASN A 324 17.10 -139.36 -27.79
CA ASN A 324 17.71 -138.01 -27.83
C ASN A 324 16.80 -137.05 -28.61
N GLU A 325 16.02 -136.24 -27.89
CA GLU A 325 15.69 -134.87 -28.30
C GLU A 325 15.21 -134.08 -27.08
N THR A 326 16.17 -133.36 -26.49
CA THR A 326 16.00 -132.21 -25.60
C THR A 326 15.68 -130.95 -26.41
N THR A 327 14.65 -130.21 -26.03
CA THR A 327 14.51 -128.74 -26.20
C THR A 327 13.47 -128.25 -25.18
N LEU A 328 13.78 -127.36 -24.24
CA LEU A 328 14.00 -125.91 -24.38
C LEU A 328 12.77 -125.19 -24.97
N ASP A 329 11.89 -124.71 -24.10
CA ASP A 329 11.71 -123.28 -23.78
C ASP A 329 11.09 -123.14 -22.38
#